data_AF-A0A0Q5XQF1-F1
#
_entry.id   AF-A0A0Q5XQF1-F1
#
_cell.length_a   1.000
_cell.length_b   1.000
_cell.length_c   1.000
_cell.angle_alpha   90.00
_cell.angle_beta   90.00
_cell.angle_gamma   90.00
#
_symmetry.space_group_name_H-M   'P 1'
#
loop_
_entity.id
_entity.type
_entity.pdbx_description
1 polymer ?
#
loop_
_entity_poly.entity_id
_entity_poly.type
_entity_poly.pdbx_seq_one_letter_code
_entity_poly.pdbx_strand_id
1 'polypeptide(L)'
;MTDVDNRTDEQRWKDFEKCVNDANEPAHKAGLEFIKSALTLDLFGGAKSWVSMVRESARSGSNCMQHLTLAQREKVIERLREKQEDKLLTPKPKHL
;
A
#
# COMPACT_ATOMS: atom_id res chain seq x y z
N MET A 1 24.60 -8.68 19.55
CA MET A 1 24.31 -7.36 20.14
C MET A 1 22.91 -7.00 19.67
N THR A 2 21.89 -7.36 20.44
CA THR A 2 20.49 -7.05 20.12
C THR A 2 20.28 -5.57 20.39
N ASP A 3 20.13 -4.80 19.32
CA ASP A 3 19.72 -3.40 19.38
C ASP A 3 18.36 -3.35 20.08
N VAL A 4 18.34 -2.85 21.31
CA VAL A 4 17.09 -2.71 22.07
C VAL A 4 16.36 -1.53 21.45
N ASP A 5 15.37 -1.86 20.62
CA ASP A 5 14.54 -0.89 19.92
C ASP A 5 13.69 -0.10 20.93
N ASN A 6 14.25 1.02 21.41
CA ASN A 6 13.69 1.92 22.43
C ASN A 6 12.55 2.81 21.94
N ARG A 7 12.01 2.57 20.74
CA ARG A 7 10.88 3.35 20.21
C ARG A 7 9.59 3.03 20.96
N THR A 8 8.87 4.07 21.38
CA THR A 8 7.52 3.95 21.93
C THR A 8 6.53 3.50 20.85
N ASP A 9 5.39 2.94 21.26
CA ASP A 9 4.33 2.53 20.33
C ASP A 9 3.84 3.69 19.44
N GLU A 10 3.78 4.90 20.01
CA GLU A 10 3.37 6.11 19.28
C GLU A 10 4.43 6.56 18.26
N GLN A 11 5.71 6.41 18.59
CA GLN A 11 6.81 6.66 17.66
C GLN A 11 6.78 5.67 16.49
N ARG A 12 6.55 4.38 16.78
CA ARG A 12 6.42 3.33 15.76
C ARG A 12 5.27 3.60 14.79
N TRP A 13 4.15 4.08 15.33
CA TRP A 13 2.99 4.43 14.51
C TRP A 13 3.28 5.63 13.59
N LYS A 14 3.93 6.67 14.11
CA LYS A 14 4.36 7.82 13.30
C LYS A 14 5.37 7.42 12.21
N ASP A 15 6.33 6.56 12.54
CA ASP A 15 7.30 6.03 11.56
C ASP A 15 6.59 5.25 10.45
N PHE A 16 5.60 4.41 10.81
CA PHE A 16 4.78 3.69 9.86
C PHE A 16 4.00 4.62 8.93
N GLU A 17 3.31 5.62 9.48
CA GLU A 17 2.53 6.59 8.69
C GLU A 17 3.43 7.38 7.74
N LYS A 18 4.59 7.83 8.23
CA LYS A 18 5.58 8.51 7.39
C LYS A 18 6.07 7.60 6.27
N CYS A 19 6.43 6.35 6.59
CA CYS A 19 6.86 5.38 5.59
C CYS A 19 5.80 5.15 4.51
N VAL A 20 4.53 4.96 4.89
CA VAL A 20 3.44 4.76 3.93
C VAL A 20 3.27 5.98 3.01
N ASN A 21 3.40 7.19 3.55
CA ASN A 21 3.31 8.42 2.76
C ASN A 21 4.46 8.54 1.76
N ASP A 22 5.70 8.29 2.21
CA ASP A 22 6.91 8.38 1.37
C ASP A 22 6.95 7.27 0.31
N ALA A 23 6.45 6.08 0.66
CA ALA A 23 6.54 4.89 -0.19
C ALA A 23 5.49 4.85 -1.33
N ASN A 24 4.62 5.85 -1.42
CA ASN A 24 3.67 6.01 -2.53
C ASN A 24 4.32 6.47 -3.84
N GLU A 25 5.50 7.11 -3.79
CA GLU A 25 6.14 7.69 -4.99
C GLU A 25 6.51 6.64 -6.07
N PRO A 26 7.14 5.50 -5.75
CA PRO A 26 7.48 4.48 -6.74
C PRO A 26 6.25 3.80 -7.37
N ALA A 27 5.24 3.52 -6.55
CA ALA A 27 3.97 2.93 -7.02
C ALA A 27 3.20 3.92 -7.92
N HIS A 28 3.17 5.20 -7.56
CA HIS A 28 2.57 6.25 -8.39
C HIS A 28 3.30 6.38 -9.74
N LYS A 29 4.64 6.36 -9.75
CA LYS A 29 5.41 6.41 -10.99
C LYS A 29 5.09 5.23 -11.91
N ALA A 30 5.02 4.01 -11.37
CA ALA A 30 4.62 2.84 -12.14
C ALA A 30 3.17 2.93 -12.65
N GLY A 31 2.26 3.50 -11.85
CA GLY A 31 0.88 3.78 -12.26
C GLY A 31 0.79 4.79 -13.41
N LEU A 32 1.61 5.84 -13.41
CA LEU A 32 1.67 6.81 -14.51
C LEU A 32 2.18 6.17 -15.81
N GLU A 33 3.20 5.32 -15.74
CA GLU A 33 3.68 4.58 -16.91
C GLU A 33 2.64 3.58 -17.44
N PHE A 34 1.84 2.98 -16.55
CA PHE A 34 0.70 2.15 -16.94
C PHE A 34 -0.34 2.98 -17.73
N ILE A 35 -0.73 4.15 -17.21
CA ILE A 35 -1.69 5.05 -17.89
C ILE A 35 -1.15 5.47 -19.25
N LYS A 36 0.12 5.87 -19.33
CA LYS A 36 0.77 6.25 -20.59
C LYS A 36 0.72 5.10 -21.60
N SER A 37 1.05 3.88 -21.16
CA SER A 37 1.05 2.71 -22.04
C SER A 37 -0.36 2.36 -22.55
N ALA A 38 -1.38 2.53 -21.70
CA ALA A 38 -2.78 2.37 -22.10
C ALA A 38 -3.20 3.40 -23.16
N LEU A 39 -2.78 4.66 -23.01
CA LEU A 39 -3.05 5.72 -23.98
C LEU A 39 -2.34 5.51 -25.33
N THR A 40 -1.17 4.86 -25.33
CA THR A 40 -0.41 4.57 -26.55
C THR A 40 -0.66 3.18 -27.13
N LEU A 41 -1.64 2.43 -26.60
CA LEU A 41 -1.95 1.04 -26.99
C LEU A 41 -0.74 0.08 -26.87
N ASP A 42 0.24 0.41 -26.02
CA ASP A 42 1.37 -0.46 -25.72
C ASP A 42 0.97 -1.46 -24.61
N LEU A 43 0.39 -2.59 -25.03
CA LEU A 43 -0.05 -3.64 -24.11
C LEU A 43 1.10 -4.24 -23.30
N PHE A 44 2.29 -4.37 -23.88
CA PHE A 44 3.44 -4.95 -23.20
C PHE A 44 4.04 -3.97 -22.17
N GLY A 45 4.17 -2.70 -22.52
CA GLY A 45 4.54 -1.62 -21.59
C GLY A 45 3.54 -1.49 -20.45
N GLY A 46 2.25 -1.58 -20.75
CA GLY A 46 1.16 -1.56 -19.77
C GLY A 46 1.26 -2.73 -18.79
N ALA A 47 1.36 -3.95 -19.29
CA ALA A 47 1.48 -5.14 -18.45
C ALA A 47 2.70 -5.06 -17.50
N LYS A 48 3.87 -4.63 -18.00
CA LYS A 48 5.07 -4.46 -17.17
C LYS A 48 4.89 -3.40 -16.09
N SER A 49 4.32 -2.25 -16.45
CA SER A 49 4.08 -1.15 -15.52
C SER A 49 3.08 -1.52 -14.43
N TRP A 50 2.03 -2.27 -14.77
CA TRP A 50 1.07 -2.80 -13.79
C TRP A 50 1.73 -3.79 -12.81
N VAL A 51 2.50 -4.75 -13.32
CA VAL A 51 3.25 -5.69 -12.46
C VAL A 51 4.23 -4.95 -11.55
N SER A 52 4.91 -3.93 -12.07
CA SER A 52 5.81 -3.07 -11.28
C SER A 52 5.05 -2.34 -10.18
N MET A 53 3.91 -1.74 -10.50
CA MET A 53 3.05 -1.04 -9.54
C MET A 53 2.60 -1.96 -8.39
N VAL A 54 2.12 -3.16 -8.70
CA VAL A 54 1.69 -4.15 -7.70
C VAL A 54 2.87 -4.59 -6.83
N ARG A 55 4.02 -4.87 -7.45
CA ARG A 55 5.24 -5.29 -6.73
C ARG A 55 5.74 -4.21 -5.78
N GLU A 56 5.86 -2.97 -6.24
CA GLU A 56 6.33 -1.87 -5.41
C GLU A 56 5.34 -1.56 -4.29
N SER A 57 4.03 -1.61 -4.56
CA SER A 57 3.00 -1.43 -3.52
C SER A 57 3.11 -2.50 -2.43
N ALA A 58 3.28 -3.78 -2.80
CA ALA A 58 3.43 -4.87 -1.84
C ALA A 58 4.73 -4.75 -1.03
N ARG A 59 5.83 -4.37 -1.70
CA ARG A 59 7.13 -4.17 -1.06
C ARG A 59 7.10 -3.01 -0.07
N SER A 60 6.57 -1.87 -0.47
CA SER A 60 6.38 -0.68 0.36
C SER A 60 5.53 -1.00 1.58
N GLY A 61 4.37 -1.66 1.39
CA GLY A 61 3.51 -2.08 2.49
C GLY A 61 4.22 -3.01 3.47
N SER A 62 4.94 -4.02 2.97
CA SER A 62 5.68 -4.95 3.82
C SER A 62 6.81 -4.27 4.59
N ASN A 63 7.53 -3.34 3.97
CA ASN A 63 8.62 -2.60 4.61
C ASN A 63 8.08 -1.67 5.71
N CYS A 64 7.01 -0.93 5.42
CA CYS A 64 6.43 -0.03 6.41
C CYS A 64 5.88 -0.78 7.64
N MET A 65 5.30 -1.97 7.44
CA MET A 65 4.85 -2.82 8.54
C MET A 65 5.99 -3.23 9.49
N GLN A 66 7.26 -3.17 9.08
CA GLN A 66 8.40 -3.47 9.96
C GLN A 66 8.56 -2.48 11.10
N HIS A 67 8.08 -1.24 10.96
CA HIS A 67 8.11 -0.24 12.04
C HIS A 67 7.18 -0.61 13.20
N LEU A 68 6.12 -1.37 12.91
CA LEU A 68 5.09 -1.76 13.85
C LEU A 68 5.46 -3.02 14.65
N THR A 69 4.97 -3.08 15.89
CA THR A 69 4.95 -4.31 16.70
C THR A 69 3.93 -5.30 16.15
N LEU A 70 3.98 -6.57 16.59
CA LEU A 70 3.04 -7.60 16.14
C LEU A 70 1.57 -7.18 16.40
N ALA A 71 1.26 -6.70 17.60
CA ALA A 71 -0.09 -6.24 17.96
C ALA A 71 -0.56 -5.05 17.10
N GLN A 72 0.35 -4.13 16.76
CA GLN A 72 0.03 -3.02 15.86
C GLN A 72 -0.19 -3.50 14.42
N ARG A 73 0.57 -4.49 13.95
CA ARG A 73 0.38 -5.09 12.61
C ARG A 73 -0.99 -5.77 12.51
N GLU A 74 -1.40 -6.51 13.53
CA GLU A 74 -2.71 -7.16 13.58
C GLU A 74 -3.84 -6.13 13.47
N LYS A 75 -3.75 -5.01 14.21
CA LYS A 75 -4.71 -3.90 14.10
C LYS A 75 -4.77 -3.30 12.69
N VAL A 76 -3.64 -3.17 12.00
CA VAL A 76 -3.62 -2.69 10.62
C VAL A 76 -4.30 -3.69 9.68
N ILE A 77 -4.01 -4.98 9.82
CA ILE A 77 -4.61 -6.04 9.00
C ILE A 77 -6.12 -6.11 9.22
N GLU A 78 -6.59 -6.03 10.46
CA GLU A 78 -8.01 -6.03 10.82
C GLU A 78 -8.74 -4.86 10.16
N ARG A 79 -8.22 -3.62 10.31
CA ARG A 79 -8.78 -2.43 9.64
C ARG A 79 -8.80 -2.55 8.11
N LEU A 80 -7.82 -3.22 7.52
CA LEU A 80 -7.81 -3.46 6.08
C LEU A 80 -8.89 -4.45 5.66
N ARG A 81 -9.15 -5.50 6.46
CA ARG A 81 -10.26 -6.45 6.24
C ARG A 81 -11.61 -5.77 6.36
N GLU A 82 -11.84 -4.99 7.42
CA GLU A 82 -13.07 -4.22 7.62
C GLU A 82 -13.36 -3.31 6.42
N LYS A 83 -12.36 -2.57 5.92
CA LYS A 83 -12.50 -1.72 4.73
C LYS A 83 -12.79 -2.48 3.44
N GLN A 84 -12.37 -3.74 3.33
CA GLN A 84 -12.69 -4.58 2.17
C GLN A 84 -14.12 -5.09 2.26
N GLU A 85 -14.56 -5.52 3.44
CA GLU A 85 -15.92 -6.01 3.71
C GLU A 85 -16.97 -4.90 3.55
N ASP A 86 -16.71 -3.68 4.05
CA ASP A 86 -17.59 -2.51 3.88
C ASP A 86 -17.81 -2.12 2.41
N LYS A 87 -16.79 -2.34 1.56
CA LYS A 87 -16.89 -2.08 0.10
C LYS A 87 -17.62 -3.19 -0.65
N LEU A 88 -17.71 -4.40 -0.09
CA LEU A 88 -18.49 -5.50 -0.63
C LEU A 88 -19.97 -5.41 -0.22
N LEU A 89 -20.27 -4.77 0.91
CA LEU A 89 -21.63 -4.65 1.48
C LEU A 89 -22.36 -3.35 1.11
N THR A 90 -21.68 -2.35 0.56
CA THR A 90 -22.35 -1.12 0.08
C THR A 90 -22.88 -1.32 -1.36
N PRO A 91 -24.21 -1.36 -1.57
CA PRO A 91 -24.75 -1.46 -2.93
C PRO A 91 -24.35 -0.21 -3.71
N LYS A 92 -23.73 -0.40 -4.89
CA LYS A 92 -23.52 0.69 -5.85
C LYS A 92 -24.88 1.35 -6.12
N PRO A 93 -25.00 2.69 -6.04
CA PRO A 93 -26.21 3.35 -6.51
C PRO A 93 -26.40 2.99 -7.98
N LYS A 94 -27.55 2.39 -8.31
CA LYS A 94 -27.99 2.25 -9.69
C LYS A 94 -28.28 3.67 -10.17
N HIS A 95 -27.39 4.24 -10.99
CA HIS A 95 -27.73 5.42 -11.76
C HIS A 95 -28.85 5.02 -12.74
N LEU A 96 -30.03 5.57 -12.50
CA LEU A 96 -31.19 5.59 -13.40
C LEU A 96 -30.92 6.55 -14.56
#